data_AF-A0A8J7U7Z1-F1
#
_entry.id   AF-A0A8J7U7Z1-F1
#
_cell.length_a   1.000
_cell.length_b   1.000
_cell.length_c   1.000
_cell.angle_alpha   90.00
_cell.angle_beta   90.00
_cell.angle_gamma   90.00
#
_symmetry.space_group_name_H-M   'P 1'
#
loop_
_entity.id
_entity.type
_entity.pdbx_description
1 polymer ?
#
loop_
_entity_poly.entity_id
_entity_poly.type
_entity_poly.pdbx_seq_one_letter_code
_entity_poly.pdbx_strand_id
1 'polypeptide(L)'
;MDRMVDIEGILGELDLLEFKEAVKPHWEESLASFPDGVPDFLQPEQVRTNLRWCGFGAEFDHAFTDAARKIAASRPLQYLAWHYYRMVYDYEVDPLKYVPLNKVMGEDWPIFYLLIAIAMVPRIRAHHKRLGVPERVTRECCSKIRDECEDYRRGRGGRLGIFAGELGWLANYVNGETFFRLGRFEYWRKPFRGHFKVYRSRKDGRIVALAGPAWKIDSSGWIEGIGGEAEGASIWRTTLKRIGRSVHGF
;
A
#
# COMPACT_ATOMS: atom_id res chain seq x y z
N MET A 1 15.03 -35.03 -2.27
CA MET A 1 14.09 -34.38 -3.20
C MET A 1 12.93 -33.95 -2.33
N ASP A 2 13.02 -32.74 -1.78
CA ASP A 2 12.10 -32.26 -0.75
C ASP A 2 10.72 -32.06 -1.40
N ARG A 3 9.64 -32.51 -0.74
CA ARG A 3 8.29 -32.32 -1.29
C ARG A 3 8.07 -30.82 -1.41
N MET A 4 7.91 -30.36 -2.64
CA MET A 4 7.50 -28.99 -2.94
C MET A 4 6.24 -28.72 -2.11
N VAL A 5 6.33 -27.74 -1.22
CA VAL A 5 5.26 -27.43 -0.28
C VAL A 5 4.10 -26.84 -1.09
N ASP A 6 3.03 -27.63 -1.26
CA ASP A 6 1.91 -27.30 -2.12
C ASP A 6 0.90 -26.37 -1.42
N ILE A 7 0.39 -25.39 -2.17
CA ILE A 7 -0.59 -24.40 -1.70
C ILE A 7 -1.87 -25.08 -1.22
N GLU A 8 -2.33 -26.14 -1.90
CA GLU A 8 -3.56 -26.84 -1.51
C GLU A 8 -3.38 -27.58 -0.19
N GLY A 9 -2.21 -28.18 0.04
CA GLY A 9 -1.87 -28.81 1.31
C GLY A 9 -1.90 -27.82 2.48
N ILE A 10 -1.23 -26.67 2.32
CA ILE A 10 -1.20 -25.63 3.36
C ILE A 10 -2.58 -25.05 3.63
N LEU A 11 -3.32 -24.68 2.58
CA LEU A 11 -4.65 -24.11 2.77
C LEU A 11 -5.64 -25.15 3.29
N GLY A 12 -5.46 -26.43 2.95
CA GLY A 12 -6.22 -27.54 3.51
C GLY A 12 -6.00 -27.70 5.02
N GLU A 13 -4.74 -27.63 5.48
CA GLU A 13 -4.40 -27.67 6.92
C GLU A 13 -5.01 -26.51 7.71
N LEU A 14 -5.22 -25.37 7.05
CA LEU A 14 -5.81 -24.18 7.65
C LEU A 14 -7.34 -24.09 7.50
N ASP A 15 -7.96 -25.03 6.78
CA ASP A 15 -9.38 -24.96 6.39
C ASP A 15 -9.74 -23.68 5.58
N LEU A 16 -8.87 -23.34 4.63
CA LEU A 16 -8.91 -22.14 3.79
C LEU A 16 -8.85 -22.43 2.28
N LEU A 17 -9.08 -23.68 1.86
CA LEU A 17 -8.95 -24.09 0.46
C LEU A 17 -9.85 -23.29 -0.49
N GLU A 18 -11.02 -22.84 -0.01
CA GLU A 18 -11.95 -21.96 -0.73
C GLU A 18 -11.33 -20.61 -1.14
N PHE A 19 -10.26 -20.18 -0.48
CA PHE A 19 -9.56 -18.94 -0.80
C PHE A 19 -8.31 -19.14 -1.66
N LYS A 20 -8.09 -20.33 -2.23
CA LYS A 20 -6.92 -20.65 -3.07
C LYS A 20 -6.65 -19.58 -4.13
N GLU A 21 -7.67 -19.15 -4.88
CA GLU A 21 -7.48 -18.17 -5.96
C GLU A 21 -7.07 -16.78 -5.45
N ALA A 22 -7.34 -16.44 -4.19
CA ALA A 22 -6.86 -15.21 -3.57
C ALA A 22 -5.38 -15.29 -3.16
N VAL A 23 -4.90 -16.50 -2.80
CA VAL A 23 -3.54 -16.75 -2.28
C VAL A 23 -2.56 -17.22 -3.36
N LYS A 24 -3.06 -17.79 -4.47
CA LYS A 24 -2.25 -18.35 -5.55
C LYS A 24 -1.22 -17.39 -6.18
N PRO A 25 -1.52 -16.11 -6.45
CA PRO A 25 -0.58 -15.24 -7.15
C PRO A 25 0.75 -15.12 -6.41
N HIS A 26 1.88 -15.40 -7.08
CA HIS A 26 3.24 -15.37 -6.52
C HIS A 26 3.53 -16.34 -5.35
N TRP A 27 2.71 -17.37 -5.17
CA TRP A 27 2.87 -18.33 -4.08
C TRP A 27 4.24 -19.04 -4.11
N GLU A 28 4.60 -19.62 -5.26
CA GLU A 28 5.83 -20.38 -5.43
C GLU A 28 7.06 -19.52 -5.19
N GLU A 29 7.08 -18.29 -5.74
CA GLU A 29 8.15 -17.32 -5.54
C GLU A 29 8.28 -16.92 -4.07
N SER A 30 7.15 -16.85 -3.36
CA SER A 30 7.15 -16.54 -1.92
C SER A 30 7.77 -17.68 -1.11
N LEU A 31 7.39 -18.92 -1.38
CA LEU A 31 7.96 -20.09 -0.70
C LEU A 31 9.44 -20.31 -1.02
N ALA A 32 9.85 -20.05 -2.27
CA ALA A 32 11.25 -20.18 -2.68
C ALA A 32 12.18 -19.22 -1.90
N SER A 33 11.64 -18.11 -1.40
CA SER A 33 12.40 -17.14 -0.59
C SER A 33 12.07 -17.22 0.91
N PHE A 34 11.35 -18.25 1.35
CA PHE A 34 10.96 -18.38 2.75
C PHE A 34 12.23 -18.53 3.62
N PRO A 35 12.36 -17.80 4.74
CA PRO A 35 13.58 -17.81 5.54
C PRO A 35 13.80 -19.14 6.28
N ASP A 36 15.06 -19.45 6.57
CA ASP A 36 15.42 -20.55 7.47
C ASP A 36 14.98 -20.21 8.89
N GLY A 37 13.80 -20.71 9.29
CA GLY A 37 13.21 -20.49 10.61
C GLY A 37 11.91 -19.69 10.58
N VAL A 38 11.69 -18.91 11.64
CA VAL A 38 10.51 -18.04 11.80
C VAL A 38 10.83 -16.65 11.23
N PRO A 39 9.99 -16.10 10.34
CA PRO A 39 10.18 -14.75 9.80
C PRO A 39 10.44 -13.70 10.89
N ASP A 40 11.44 -12.84 10.67
CA ASP A 40 11.89 -11.85 11.67
C ASP A 40 10.77 -10.96 12.19
N PHE A 41 9.81 -10.58 11.34
CA PHE A 41 8.70 -9.71 11.75
C PHE A 41 7.71 -10.37 12.71
N LEU A 42 7.82 -11.69 12.93
CA LEU A 42 7.06 -12.44 13.94
C LEU A 42 7.83 -12.63 15.24
N GLN A 43 9.12 -12.27 15.29
CA GLN A 43 9.92 -12.38 16.51
C GLN A 43 9.43 -11.34 17.55
N PRO A 44 9.22 -11.73 18.82
CA PRO A 44 8.64 -10.84 19.84
C PRO A 44 9.35 -9.49 19.96
N GLU A 45 10.67 -9.47 19.88
CA GLU A 45 11.46 -8.24 20.02
C GLU A 45 11.36 -7.32 18.81
N GLN A 46 11.22 -7.92 17.61
CA GLN A 46 10.98 -7.17 16.40
C GLN A 46 9.55 -6.60 16.40
N VAL A 47 8.56 -7.37 16.83
CA VAL A 47 7.17 -6.92 16.99
C VAL A 47 7.09 -5.72 17.91
N ARG A 48 7.63 -5.81 19.13
CA ARG A 48 7.65 -4.69 20.09
C ARG A 48 8.39 -3.47 19.54
N THR A 49 9.51 -3.70 18.84
CA THR A 49 10.24 -2.61 18.19
C THR A 49 9.37 -1.92 17.13
N ASN A 50 8.70 -2.69 16.28
CA ASN A 50 7.85 -2.15 15.23
C ASN A 50 6.64 -1.40 15.80
N LEU A 51 6.01 -1.91 16.87
CA LEU A 51 4.93 -1.24 17.58
C LEU A 51 5.34 0.15 18.10
N ARG A 52 6.51 0.23 18.76
CA ARG A 52 7.06 1.52 19.24
C ARG A 52 7.34 2.50 18.11
N TRP A 53 7.80 2.03 16.96
CA TRP A 53 8.02 2.89 15.78
C TRP A 53 6.71 3.40 15.18
N CYS A 54 5.66 2.59 15.20
CA CYS A 54 4.31 2.98 14.77
C CYS A 54 3.55 3.81 15.82
N GLY A 55 4.11 3.95 17.03
CA GLY A 55 3.52 4.74 18.11
C GLY A 55 2.34 4.06 18.80
N PHE A 56 2.28 2.73 18.80
CA PHE A 56 1.40 1.97 19.70
C PHE A 56 1.96 2.00 21.13
N GLY A 57 1.07 2.12 22.12
CA GLY A 57 1.41 2.03 23.53
C GLY A 57 1.64 0.58 24.00
N ALA A 58 2.15 0.43 25.22
CA ALA A 58 2.47 -0.88 25.81
C ALA A 58 1.23 -1.76 26.03
N GLU A 59 0.04 -1.16 26.11
CA GLU A 59 -1.25 -1.86 26.23
C GLU A 59 -1.54 -2.79 25.04
N PHE A 60 -0.90 -2.57 23.89
CA PHE A 60 -1.07 -3.40 22.69
C PHE A 60 -0.08 -4.57 22.62
N ASP A 61 0.99 -4.56 23.43
CA ASP A 61 2.09 -5.53 23.31
C ASP A 61 1.60 -6.98 23.44
N HIS A 62 0.68 -7.24 24.38
CA HIS A 62 0.17 -8.59 24.62
C HIS A 62 -0.58 -9.14 23.40
N ALA A 63 -1.53 -8.38 22.86
CA ALA A 63 -2.34 -8.82 21.73
C ALA A 63 -1.49 -9.15 20.48
N PHE A 64 -0.52 -8.29 20.16
CA PHE A 64 0.37 -8.49 19.02
C PHE A 64 1.37 -9.63 19.24
N THR A 65 1.98 -9.74 20.43
CA THR A 65 2.96 -10.80 20.70
C THR A 65 2.31 -12.17 20.84
N ASP A 66 1.07 -12.26 21.32
CA ASP A 66 0.29 -13.50 21.32
C ASP A 66 -0.06 -13.94 19.90
N ALA A 67 -0.56 -13.03 19.07
CA ALA A 67 -0.85 -13.33 17.66
C ALA A 67 0.42 -13.77 16.91
N ALA A 68 1.53 -13.08 17.12
CA ALA A 68 2.82 -13.44 16.52
C ALA A 68 3.31 -14.81 16.98
N ARG A 69 3.20 -15.12 18.28
CA ARG A 69 3.54 -16.45 18.84
C ARG A 69 2.68 -17.55 18.24
N LYS A 70 1.38 -17.31 18.07
CA LYS A 70 0.45 -18.26 17.45
C LYS A 70 0.82 -18.55 15.99
N ILE A 71 1.15 -17.52 15.22
CA ILE A 71 1.63 -17.68 13.83
C ILE A 71 2.98 -18.42 13.83
N ALA A 72 3.93 -18.01 14.68
CA ALA A 72 5.25 -18.63 14.78
C ALA A 72 5.20 -20.10 15.20
N ALA A 73 4.17 -20.55 15.93
CA ALA A 73 3.99 -21.94 16.31
C ALA A 73 3.38 -22.83 15.20
N SER A 74 2.86 -22.25 14.11
CA SER A 74 2.20 -22.97 13.02
C SER A 74 2.91 -22.75 11.70
N ARG A 75 3.52 -23.81 11.16
CA ARG A 75 4.27 -23.71 9.90
C ARG A 75 3.39 -23.26 8.71
N PRO A 76 2.15 -23.76 8.53
CA PRO A 76 1.22 -23.23 7.52
C PRO A 76 0.93 -21.73 7.69
N LEU A 77 0.72 -21.24 8.92
CA LEU A 77 0.49 -19.81 9.16
C LEU A 77 1.74 -18.97 8.89
N GLN A 78 2.94 -19.48 9.18
CA GLN A 78 4.18 -18.79 8.83
C GLN A 78 4.30 -18.62 7.30
N TYR A 79 4.02 -19.68 6.53
CA TYR A 79 4.04 -19.60 5.07
C TYR A 79 3.04 -18.56 4.54
N LEU A 80 1.82 -18.57 5.07
CA LEU A 80 0.81 -17.60 4.69
C LEU A 80 1.22 -16.17 5.07
N ALA A 81 1.76 -15.96 6.29
CA ALA A 81 2.21 -14.65 6.75
C ALA A 81 3.37 -14.12 5.90
N TRP A 82 4.35 -14.98 5.60
CA TRP A 82 5.47 -14.64 4.72
C TRP A 82 4.99 -14.30 3.31
N HIS A 83 4.08 -15.09 2.76
CA HIS A 83 3.48 -14.84 1.46
C HIS A 83 2.79 -13.47 1.42
N TYR A 84 1.90 -13.16 2.38
CA TYR A 84 1.26 -11.85 2.43
C TYR A 84 2.25 -10.70 2.63
N TYR A 85 3.30 -10.89 3.44
CA TYR A 85 4.37 -9.90 3.56
C TYR A 85 5.01 -9.58 2.21
N ARG A 86 5.30 -10.60 1.39
CA ARG A 86 5.85 -10.41 0.04
C ARG A 86 4.84 -9.81 -0.92
N MET A 87 3.58 -10.23 -0.87
CA MET A 87 2.48 -9.63 -1.65
C MET A 87 2.33 -8.14 -1.41
N VAL A 88 2.58 -7.68 -0.18
CA VAL A 88 2.49 -6.24 0.15
C VAL A 88 3.75 -5.49 -0.27
N TYR A 89 4.95 -6.04 -0.04
CA TYR A 89 6.18 -5.24 -0.12
C TYR A 89 7.14 -5.59 -1.25
N ASP A 90 6.93 -6.70 -1.96
CA ASP A 90 7.84 -7.16 -3.02
C ASP A 90 7.16 -7.28 -4.38
N TYR A 91 5.82 -7.31 -4.42
CA TYR A 91 5.06 -7.51 -5.64
C TYR A 91 4.09 -6.36 -5.89
N GLU A 92 3.84 -6.07 -7.16
CA GLU A 92 2.77 -5.16 -7.57
C GLU A 92 1.47 -5.98 -7.70
N VAL A 93 0.69 -6.03 -6.62
CA VAL A 93 -0.57 -6.78 -6.58
C VAL A 93 -1.72 -5.83 -6.30
N ASP A 94 -2.69 -5.75 -7.20
CA ASP A 94 -3.88 -4.91 -7.02
C ASP A 94 -5.17 -5.63 -7.51
N PRO A 95 -6.21 -5.77 -6.67
CA PRO A 95 -6.25 -5.53 -5.22
C PRO A 95 -5.83 -6.75 -4.39
N LEU A 96 -5.16 -6.50 -3.26
CA LEU A 96 -4.89 -7.53 -2.26
C LEU A 96 -6.21 -8.06 -1.66
N LYS A 97 -6.37 -9.39 -1.61
CA LYS A 97 -7.56 -10.04 -1.07
C LYS A 97 -7.30 -10.61 0.32
N TYR A 98 -8.17 -10.30 1.27
CA TYR A 98 -8.12 -10.87 2.61
C TYR A 98 -8.69 -12.28 2.65
N VAL A 99 -7.96 -13.15 3.32
CA VAL A 99 -8.44 -14.44 3.79
C VAL A 99 -8.88 -14.28 5.25
N PRO A 100 -10.14 -14.56 5.59
CA PRO A 100 -10.62 -14.53 6.97
C PRO A 100 -9.99 -15.69 7.75
N LEU A 101 -9.16 -15.38 8.73
CA LEU A 101 -8.44 -16.38 9.51
C LEU A 101 -9.14 -16.74 10.83
N ASN A 102 -10.43 -16.42 10.98
CA ASN A 102 -11.16 -16.62 12.24
C ASN A 102 -11.21 -18.09 12.68
N LYS A 103 -11.28 -19.03 11.74
CA LYS A 103 -11.28 -20.48 12.05
C LYS A 103 -9.99 -20.95 12.71
N VAL A 104 -8.86 -20.34 12.36
CA VAL A 104 -7.53 -20.74 12.87
C VAL A 104 -7.06 -19.83 13.99
N MET A 105 -7.29 -18.53 13.86
CA MET A 105 -6.78 -17.50 14.75
C MET A 105 -7.78 -17.01 15.79
N GLY A 106 -9.08 -17.28 15.64
CA GLY A 106 -10.13 -16.76 16.53
C GLY A 106 -10.54 -15.34 16.15
N GLU A 107 -11.20 -14.61 17.05
CA GLU A 107 -11.73 -13.26 16.73
C GLU A 107 -10.63 -12.22 16.44
N ASP A 108 -9.45 -12.39 17.03
CA ASP A 108 -8.29 -11.50 16.86
C ASP A 108 -7.50 -11.74 15.57
N TRP A 109 -8.03 -12.56 14.67
CA TRP A 109 -7.41 -12.85 13.38
C TRP A 109 -7.00 -11.62 12.54
N PRO A 110 -7.67 -10.44 12.60
CA PRO A 110 -7.22 -9.29 11.83
C PRO A 110 -5.85 -8.75 12.27
N ILE A 111 -5.38 -9.09 13.49
CA ILE A 111 -4.01 -8.77 13.95
C ILE A 111 -2.95 -9.43 13.06
N PHE A 112 -3.26 -10.55 12.39
CA PHE A 112 -2.39 -11.14 11.37
C PHE A 112 -1.93 -10.11 10.33
N TYR A 113 -2.88 -9.32 9.82
CA TYR A 113 -2.61 -8.30 8.80
C TYR A 113 -1.94 -7.06 9.38
N LEU A 114 -2.17 -6.75 10.66
CA LEU A 114 -1.42 -5.70 11.36
C LEU A 114 0.04 -6.09 11.59
N LEU A 115 0.34 -7.36 11.88
CA LEU A 115 1.72 -7.84 12.00
C LEU A 115 2.47 -7.69 10.67
N ILE A 116 1.80 -7.95 9.55
CA ILE A 116 2.32 -7.68 8.22
C ILE A 116 2.52 -6.17 8.01
N ALA A 117 1.54 -5.34 8.37
CA ALA A 117 1.62 -3.88 8.23
C ALA A 117 2.83 -3.30 8.98
N ILE A 118 3.03 -3.68 10.25
CA ILE A 118 4.15 -3.16 11.06
C ILE A 118 5.51 -3.73 10.61
N ALA A 119 5.52 -4.80 9.81
CA ALA A 119 6.73 -5.31 9.17
C ALA A 119 7.32 -4.34 8.13
N MET A 120 6.60 -3.28 7.77
CA MET A 120 7.14 -2.14 7.00
C MET A 120 8.30 -1.43 7.71
N VAL A 121 8.33 -1.42 9.05
CA VAL A 121 9.21 -0.57 9.86
C VAL A 121 10.71 -0.74 9.51
N PRO A 122 11.28 -1.96 9.45
CA PRO A 122 12.68 -2.11 9.04
C PRO A 122 12.96 -1.58 7.63
N ARG A 123 12.03 -1.78 6.69
CA ARG A 123 12.17 -1.35 5.28
C ARG A 123 12.17 0.18 5.16
N ILE A 124 11.18 0.84 5.75
CA ILE A 124 11.06 2.31 5.68
C ILE A 124 12.26 2.97 6.38
N ARG A 125 12.70 2.44 7.53
CA ARG A 125 13.90 2.93 8.23
C ARG A 125 15.14 2.83 7.35
N ALA A 126 15.34 1.70 6.70
CA ALA A 126 16.47 1.51 5.79
C ALA A 126 16.38 2.46 4.58
N HIS A 127 15.20 2.61 3.99
CA HIS A 127 14.97 3.51 2.87
C HIS A 127 15.23 4.99 3.24
N HIS A 128 14.62 5.46 4.32
CA HIS A 128 14.75 6.83 4.80
C HIS A 128 16.18 7.15 5.25
N LYS A 129 16.88 6.21 5.89
CA LYS A 129 18.29 6.38 6.24
C LYS A 129 19.17 6.63 5.00
N ARG A 130 18.93 5.89 3.89
CA ARG A 130 19.66 6.11 2.62
C ARG A 130 19.39 7.48 2.01
N LEU A 131 18.21 8.03 2.24
CA LEU A 131 17.80 9.35 1.73
C LEU A 131 18.19 10.51 2.65
N GLY A 132 18.76 10.25 3.82
CA GLY A 132 19.07 11.28 4.82
C GLY A 132 17.81 11.89 5.47
N VAL A 133 16.69 11.18 5.47
CA VAL A 133 15.43 11.64 6.06
C VAL A 133 15.54 11.63 7.59
N PRO A 134 15.15 12.72 8.29
CA PRO A 134 15.16 12.76 9.74
C PRO A 134 14.34 11.63 10.38
N GLU A 135 14.81 11.08 11.50
CA GLU A 135 14.12 10.00 12.22
C GLU A 135 12.66 10.35 12.53
N ARG A 136 12.40 11.60 12.96
CA ARG A 136 11.04 12.08 13.26
C ARG A 136 10.08 11.88 12.08
N VAL A 137 10.50 12.20 10.86
CA VAL A 137 9.68 12.02 9.66
C VAL A 137 9.41 10.54 9.41
N THR A 138 10.41 9.68 9.62
CA THR A 138 10.24 8.22 9.53
C THR A 138 9.20 7.71 10.52
N ARG A 139 9.23 8.20 11.78
CA ARG A 139 8.22 7.86 12.79
C ARG A 139 6.83 8.35 12.42
N GLU A 140 6.71 9.57 11.92
CA GLU A 140 5.43 10.12 11.42
C GLU A 140 4.86 9.26 10.28
N CYS A 141 5.70 8.76 9.37
CA CYS A 141 5.27 7.82 8.33
C CYS A 141 4.82 6.47 8.91
N CYS A 142 5.59 5.89 9.84
CA CYS A 142 5.20 4.65 10.51
C CYS A 142 3.89 4.77 11.31
N SER A 143 3.57 5.94 11.86
CA SER A 143 2.34 6.13 12.64
C SER A 143 1.06 6.02 11.82
N LYS A 144 1.14 6.05 10.48
CA LYS A 144 0.02 5.75 9.59
C LYS A 144 -0.63 4.40 9.94
N ILE A 145 0.16 3.38 10.28
CA ILE A 145 -0.38 2.05 10.62
C ILE A 145 -1.26 2.07 11.87
N ARG A 146 -0.89 2.88 12.87
CA ARG A 146 -1.73 3.07 14.07
C ARG A 146 -3.02 3.80 13.71
N ASP A 147 -2.93 4.84 12.89
CA ASP A 147 -4.11 5.59 12.46
C ASP A 147 -5.08 4.66 11.68
N GLU A 148 -4.58 3.78 10.80
CA GLU A 148 -5.40 2.77 10.11
C GLU A 148 -6.01 1.73 11.07
N CYS A 149 -5.26 1.35 12.10
CA CYS A 149 -5.79 0.46 13.14
C CYS A 149 -6.93 1.12 13.91
N GLU A 150 -6.83 2.42 14.20
CA GLU A 150 -7.91 3.18 14.85
C GLU A 150 -9.14 3.32 13.96
N ASP A 151 -8.95 3.51 12.66
CA ASP A 151 -10.04 3.54 11.68
C ASP A 151 -10.76 2.19 11.61
N TYR A 152 -10.00 1.10 11.56
CA TYR A 152 -10.54 -0.25 11.65
C TYR A 152 -11.30 -0.46 12.96
N ARG A 153 -10.72 -0.06 14.09
CA ARG A 153 -11.30 -0.20 15.42
C ARG A 153 -12.66 0.51 15.55
N ARG A 154 -12.75 1.73 15.03
CA ARG A 154 -13.99 2.51 14.95
C ARG A 154 -15.04 1.83 14.07
N GLY A 155 -14.63 1.28 12.93
CA GLY A 155 -15.53 0.61 11.99
C GLY A 155 -15.91 -0.84 12.36
N ARG A 156 -15.19 -1.47 13.29
CA ARG A 156 -15.31 -2.91 13.60
C ARG A 156 -15.49 -3.20 15.09
N GLY A 157 -16.15 -2.29 15.80
CA GLY A 157 -16.62 -2.53 17.17
C GLY A 157 -15.50 -2.73 18.19
N GLY A 158 -14.41 -1.97 18.09
CA GLY A 158 -13.32 -2.02 19.07
C GLY A 158 -12.22 -3.04 18.77
N ARG A 159 -12.36 -3.84 17.70
CA ARG A 159 -11.36 -4.85 17.31
C ARG A 159 -10.10 -4.23 16.69
N LEU A 160 -8.95 -4.83 16.97
CA LEU A 160 -7.68 -4.48 16.32
C LEU A 160 -7.63 -5.11 14.92
N GLY A 161 -7.24 -4.34 13.92
CA GLY A 161 -7.08 -4.82 12.55
C GLY A 161 -6.67 -3.70 11.60
N ILE A 162 -6.63 -3.99 10.31
CA ILE A 162 -6.40 -3.02 9.23
C ILE A 162 -7.23 -3.42 8.01
N PHE A 163 -7.75 -2.47 7.24
CA PHE A 163 -8.50 -2.77 6.01
C PHE A 163 -7.55 -3.19 4.87
N ALA A 164 -8.03 -4.05 3.97
CA ALA A 164 -7.20 -4.61 2.90
C ALA A 164 -6.62 -3.57 1.94
N GLY A 165 -7.41 -2.54 1.58
CA GLY A 165 -6.93 -1.44 0.74
C GLY A 165 -5.80 -0.65 1.39
N GLU A 166 -5.86 -0.47 2.71
CA GLU A 166 -4.84 0.25 3.47
C GLU A 166 -3.53 -0.52 3.53
N LEU A 167 -3.58 -1.84 3.60
CA LEU A 167 -2.38 -2.68 3.58
C LEU A 167 -1.60 -2.52 2.26
N GLY A 168 -2.30 -2.50 1.13
CA GLY A 168 -1.69 -2.21 -0.18
C GLY A 168 -1.13 -0.78 -0.27
N TRP A 169 -1.81 0.19 0.35
CA TRP A 169 -1.35 1.59 0.40
C TRP A 169 0.01 1.74 1.10
N LEU A 170 0.30 0.92 2.11
CA LEU A 170 1.57 0.97 2.86
C LEU A 170 2.80 0.68 1.99
N ALA A 171 2.65 -0.09 0.91
CA ALA A 171 3.75 -0.40 -0.01
C ALA A 171 4.41 0.86 -0.59
N ASN A 172 3.62 1.92 -0.78
CA ASN A 172 4.08 3.20 -1.33
C ASN A 172 5.14 3.88 -0.45
N TYR A 173 5.19 3.58 0.84
CA TYR A 173 6.22 4.12 1.76
C TYR A 173 7.60 3.47 1.60
N VAL A 174 7.68 2.29 0.95
CA VAL A 174 8.92 1.48 0.94
C VAL A 174 9.40 1.06 -0.45
N ASN A 175 8.57 1.15 -1.49
CA ASN A 175 8.90 0.71 -2.86
C ASN A 175 9.80 1.68 -3.64
N GLY A 176 10.70 2.38 -2.96
CA GLY A 176 11.63 3.34 -3.57
C GLY A 176 10.99 4.66 -4.01
N GLU A 177 9.68 4.81 -3.81
CA GLU A 177 8.96 6.04 -4.07
C GLU A 177 9.20 7.07 -2.97
N THR A 178 9.18 8.34 -3.34
CA THR A 178 9.31 9.44 -2.38
C THR A 178 7.91 9.79 -1.88
N PHE A 179 7.40 8.97 -0.96
CA PHE A 179 6.11 9.13 -0.29
C PHE A 179 6.33 9.34 1.21
N PHE A 180 5.94 10.51 1.72
CA PHE A 180 6.20 10.88 3.10
C PHE A 180 4.98 11.52 3.74
N ARG A 181 4.77 11.23 5.02
CA ARG A 181 3.92 12.04 5.87
C ARG A 181 4.75 13.15 6.51
N LEU A 182 4.29 14.39 6.37
CA LEU A 182 4.89 15.58 6.97
C LEU A 182 3.80 16.36 7.69
N GLY A 183 3.73 16.22 9.01
CA GLY A 183 2.65 16.79 9.81
C GLY A 183 1.28 16.20 9.44
N ARG A 184 0.37 17.05 8.95
CA ARG A 184 -1.03 16.65 8.67
C ARG A 184 -1.22 15.96 7.31
N PHE A 185 -0.28 16.11 6.38
CA PHE A 185 -0.46 15.66 5.00
C PHE A 185 0.56 14.61 4.59
N GLU A 186 0.15 13.76 3.67
CA GLU A 186 1.01 12.84 2.93
C GLU A 186 1.36 13.49 1.59
N TYR A 187 2.65 13.42 1.22
CA TYR A 187 3.20 14.01 0.01
C TYR A 187 3.83 12.92 -0.83
N TRP A 188 3.46 12.90 -2.10
CA TRP A 188 3.93 11.91 -3.05
C TRP A 188 4.60 12.56 -4.24
N ARG A 189 5.89 12.30 -4.44
CA ARG A 189 6.57 12.71 -5.66
C ARG A 189 6.35 11.66 -6.74
N LYS A 190 5.32 11.86 -7.56
CA LYS A 190 5.07 11.06 -8.76
C LYS A 190 5.08 11.92 -10.03
N PRO A 191 5.46 11.35 -11.19
CA PRO A 191 5.20 11.98 -12.47
C PRO A 191 3.70 12.27 -12.61
N PHE A 192 3.36 13.50 -12.92
CA PHE A 192 1.99 13.85 -13.26
C PHE A 192 1.65 13.25 -14.64
N ARG A 193 0.77 12.24 -14.66
CA ARG A 193 0.29 11.57 -15.87
C ARG A 193 -1.05 12.11 -16.39
N GLY A 194 -1.54 13.20 -15.80
CA GLY A 194 -2.76 13.82 -16.26
C GLY A 194 -2.63 14.36 -17.69
N HIS A 195 -3.77 14.63 -18.30
CA HIS A 195 -3.82 14.88 -19.73
C HIS A 195 -3.43 16.31 -20.12
N PHE A 196 -3.09 17.20 -19.19
CA PHE A 196 -2.59 18.53 -19.50
C PHE A 196 -1.10 18.65 -19.22
N LYS A 197 -0.44 19.53 -19.97
CA LYS A 197 0.99 19.83 -19.82
C LYS A 197 1.17 21.30 -19.51
N VAL A 198 1.99 21.58 -18.49
CA VAL A 198 2.35 22.94 -18.10
C VAL A 198 3.70 23.28 -18.72
N TYR A 199 3.76 24.39 -19.45
CA TYR A 199 4.96 24.90 -20.09
C TYR A 199 5.32 26.25 -19.48
N ARG A 200 6.62 26.47 -19.24
CA ARG A 200 7.16 27.78 -18.86
C ARG A 200 7.98 28.34 -20.03
N SER A 201 7.57 29.49 -20.54
CA SER A 201 8.31 30.24 -21.54
C SER A 201 9.68 30.61 -21.00
N ARG A 202 10.74 30.30 -21.76
CA ARG A 202 12.11 30.66 -21.38
C ARG A 202 12.44 32.14 -21.60
N LYS A 203 11.65 32.84 -22.43
CA LYS A 203 11.89 34.24 -22.80
C LYS A 203 11.44 35.21 -21.71
N ASP A 204 10.26 34.97 -21.16
CA ASP A 204 9.57 35.90 -20.24
C ASP A 204 9.02 35.20 -18.98
N GLY A 205 9.28 33.90 -18.82
CA GLY A 205 8.85 33.14 -17.65
C GLY A 205 7.36 32.83 -17.61
N ARG A 206 6.57 33.25 -18.61
CA ARG A 206 5.11 33.04 -18.65
C ARG A 206 4.78 31.54 -18.60
N ILE A 207 3.84 31.16 -17.75
CA ILE A 207 3.41 29.77 -17.58
C ILE A 207 2.07 29.59 -18.30
N VAL A 208 1.96 28.53 -19.10
CA VAL A 208 0.71 28.13 -19.77
C VAL A 208 0.44 26.66 -19.50
N ALA A 209 -0.79 26.33 -19.10
CA ALA A 209 -1.28 24.96 -19.05
C ALA A 209 -2.07 24.69 -20.34
N LEU A 210 -1.71 23.63 -21.06
CA LEU A 210 -2.39 23.23 -22.28
C LEU A 210 -3.00 21.85 -22.09
N ALA A 211 -4.28 21.71 -22.40
CA ALA A 211 -4.95 20.42 -22.44
C ALA A 211 -4.29 19.50 -23.48
N GLY A 212 -4.41 18.20 -23.26
CA GLY A 212 -4.01 17.18 -24.22
C GLY A 212 -4.87 17.25 -25.47
N PRO A 213 -4.47 16.61 -26.57
CA PRO A 213 -5.28 16.61 -27.78
C PRO A 213 -6.60 15.86 -27.58
N ALA A 214 -7.58 16.20 -28.41
CA ALA A 214 -8.87 15.50 -28.57
C ALA A 214 -9.84 15.56 -27.38
N TRP A 215 -9.64 16.46 -26.42
CA TRP A 215 -10.68 16.77 -25.44
C TRP A 215 -11.76 17.60 -26.11
N LYS A 216 -13.02 17.23 -25.88
CA LYS A 216 -14.17 18.04 -26.29
C LYS A 216 -14.50 18.97 -25.15
N ILE A 217 -14.43 20.27 -25.43
CA ILE A 217 -14.63 21.31 -24.42
C ILE A 217 -15.73 22.25 -24.95
N ASP A 218 -16.65 22.63 -24.07
CA ASP A 218 -17.72 23.56 -24.39
C ASP A 218 -17.24 25.03 -24.36
N SER A 219 -18.11 25.95 -24.76
CA SER A 219 -17.81 27.40 -24.73
C SER A 219 -17.56 27.97 -23.34
N SER A 220 -17.91 27.22 -22.27
CA SER A 220 -17.69 27.60 -20.88
C SER A 220 -16.37 27.04 -20.32
N GLY A 221 -15.64 26.22 -21.09
CA GLY A 221 -14.39 25.61 -20.68
C GLY A 221 -14.54 24.26 -19.97
N TRP A 222 -15.74 23.68 -19.94
CA TRP A 222 -16.00 22.36 -19.36
C TRP A 222 -15.76 21.25 -20.37
N ILE A 223 -15.31 20.11 -19.87
CA ILE A 223 -15.14 18.91 -20.70
C ILE A 223 -16.51 18.28 -20.90
N GLU A 224 -16.83 17.89 -22.14
CA GLU A 224 -18.08 17.18 -22.45
C GLU A 224 -18.26 15.96 -21.51
N GLY A 225 -19.36 15.93 -20.77
CA GLY A 225 -19.67 14.88 -19.78
C GLY A 225 -19.09 15.10 -18.36
N ILE A 226 -18.35 16.19 -18.13
CA ILE A 226 -17.83 16.59 -16.80
C ILE A 226 -18.23 18.05 -16.54
N GLY A 227 -19.32 18.25 -15.80
CA GLY A 227 -19.98 19.54 -15.63
C GLY A 227 -21.32 19.55 -16.38
N GLY A 228 -22.32 20.23 -15.82
CA GLY A 228 -23.71 20.18 -16.32
C GLY A 228 -23.81 20.47 -17.81
N GLU A 229 -24.65 19.71 -18.51
CA GLU A 229 -24.88 19.85 -19.94
C GLU A 229 -25.48 21.23 -20.24
N ALA A 230 -24.68 22.10 -20.85
CA ALA A 230 -25.23 23.28 -21.50
C ALA A 230 -25.82 22.85 -22.85
N GLU A 231 -27.14 22.62 -22.90
CA GLU A 231 -27.86 22.38 -24.15
C GLU A 231 -27.51 23.47 -25.18
N GLY A 232 -27.02 23.05 -26.36
CA GLY A 232 -26.67 23.96 -27.45
C GLY A 232 -25.31 24.64 -27.36
N ALA A 233 -24.45 24.29 -26.39
CA ALA A 233 -23.10 24.84 -26.35
C ALA A 233 -22.25 24.33 -27.53
N SER A 234 -21.57 25.26 -28.22
CA SER A 234 -20.60 24.90 -29.24
C SER A 234 -19.44 24.12 -28.62
N ILE A 235 -19.11 22.96 -29.18
CA ILE A 235 -18.05 22.08 -28.70
C ILE A 235 -16.83 22.23 -29.62
N TRP A 236 -15.68 22.56 -29.03
CA TRP A 236 -14.40 22.51 -29.73
C TRP A 236 -13.57 21.32 -29.28
N ARG A 237 -12.68 20.85 -30.16
CA ARG A 237 -11.71 19.80 -29.85
C ARG A 237 -10.34 20.39 -29.65
N THR A 238 -9.73 20.10 -28.52
CA THR A 238 -8.39 20.58 -28.21
C THR A 238 -7.35 19.98 -29.16
N THR A 239 -6.34 20.77 -29.50
CA THR A 239 -5.15 20.31 -30.22
C THR A 239 -3.91 20.68 -29.44
N LEU A 240 -2.86 19.86 -29.57
CA LEU A 240 -1.55 20.17 -29.01
C LEU A 240 -0.50 19.89 -30.08
N LYS A 241 0.17 20.93 -30.56
CA LYS A 241 1.18 20.84 -31.62
C LYS A 241 2.53 21.34 -31.10
N ARG A 242 3.58 20.56 -31.40
CA ARG A 242 4.97 20.96 -31.17
C ARG A 242 5.62 21.31 -32.49
N ILE A 243 6.13 22.53 -32.62
CA ILE A 243 6.80 23.00 -33.82
C ILE A 243 8.18 23.50 -33.40
N GLY A 244 9.22 22.71 -33.69
CA GLY A 244 10.58 22.96 -33.21
C GLY A 244 10.61 23.06 -31.68
N ARG A 245 10.95 24.26 -31.16
CA ARG A 245 11.03 24.56 -29.72
C ARG A 245 9.76 25.21 -29.15
N SER A 246 8.75 25.43 -29.98
CA SER A 246 7.47 26.05 -29.60
C SER A 246 6.39 25.00 -29.38
N VAL A 247 5.45 25.30 -28.49
CA VAL A 247 4.26 24.47 -28.26
C VAL A 247 3.03 25.35 -28.39
N HIS A 248 2.03 24.84 -29.09
CA HIS A 248 0.78 25.52 -29.36
C HIS A 248 -0.37 24.61 -28.92
N GLY A 249 -1.36 25.20 -28.24
CA GLY A 249 -2.64 24.55 -27.96
C GLY A 249 -3.79 25.47 -28.34
N PHE A 250 -4.84 24.88 -28.87
CA PHE A 250 -6.08 25.52 -29.31
C PHE A 250 -7.24 24.64 -28.85
#